data_AF-A0A1W9RKX1-F1
#
_entry.id   AF-A0A1W9RKX1-F1
#
_cell.length_a   1.000
_cell.length_b   1.000
_cell.length_c   1.000
_cell.angle_alpha   90.00
_cell.angle_beta   90.00
_cell.angle_gamma   90.00
#
_symmetry.space_group_name_H-M   'P 1'
#
loop_
_entity.id
_entity.type
_entity.pdbx_description
1 polymer ?
#
loop_
_entity_poly.entity_id
_entity_poly.type
_entity_poly.pdbx_seq_one_letter_code
_entity_poly.pdbx_strand_id
1 'polypeptide(L)'
;MQNRSQLLKNSRYFLFSLLFMLLMQPGTRLVAQVVRADVQVQLDALPDEKREKLQNFQQILNDYFNNFQWTKDEFVGELPLTIQILMQDISVSYEDRYKLQIIVSNNSDVQYTDKRCRMEYQKGEIPMHNENTWDSLTSLLDFFTYIVIGEEMDKFGHLLGTPYFERAKVIADQARFGLGQFIEGWD
;
A
#
# COMPACT_ATOMS: atom_id res chain seq x y z
N MET A 1 19.55 67.48 -17.87
CA MET A 1 18.24 66.80 -17.69
C MET A 1 18.19 65.37 -18.25
N GLN A 2 19.01 64.99 -19.25
CA GLN A 2 19.01 63.62 -19.84
C GLN A 2 19.40 62.48 -18.87
N ASN A 3 20.27 62.73 -17.88
CA ASN A 3 20.79 61.68 -17.01
C ASN A 3 19.71 61.07 -16.07
N ARG A 4 18.72 61.87 -15.65
CA ARG A 4 17.65 61.43 -14.73
C ARG A 4 16.63 60.53 -15.43
N SER A 5 16.39 60.71 -16.73
CA SER A 5 15.44 59.88 -17.49
C SER A 5 16.02 58.50 -17.85
N GLN A 6 17.33 58.40 -18.07
CA GLN A 6 18.03 57.12 -18.25
C GLN A 6 18.08 56.29 -16.95
N LEU A 7 18.36 56.93 -15.81
CA LEU A 7 18.33 56.26 -14.49
C LEU A 7 16.94 55.70 -14.16
N LEU A 8 15.87 56.44 -14.47
CA LEU A 8 14.50 55.97 -14.27
C LEU A 8 14.14 54.80 -15.21
N LYS A 9 14.65 54.77 -16.44
CA LYS A 9 14.46 53.62 -17.35
C LYS A 9 15.16 52.36 -16.83
N ASN A 10 16.43 52.47 -16.40
CA ASN A 10 17.19 51.34 -15.86
C ASN A 10 16.57 50.79 -14.56
N SER A 11 16.05 51.67 -13.70
CA SER A 11 15.31 51.29 -12.50
C SER A 11 14.02 50.51 -12.84
N ARG A 12 13.33 50.83 -13.93
CA ARG A 12 12.13 50.09 -14.38
C ARG A 12 12.47 48.69 -14.87
N TYR A 13 13.55 48.51 -15.65
CA TYR A 13 13.99 47.18 -16.08
C TYR A 13 14.49 46.34 -14.90
N PHE A 14 15.17 46.97 -13.94
CA PHE A 14 15.62 46.31 -12.71
C PHE A 14 14.44 45.83 -11.85
N LEU A 15 13.40 46.67 -11.69
CA LEU A 15 12.16 46.29 -11.01
C LEU A 15 11.43 45.16 -11.75
N PHE A 16 11.43 45.17 -13.09
CA PHE A 16 10.83 44.11 -13.89
C PHE A 16 11.58 42.78 -13.76
N SER A 17 12.92 42.79 -13.75
CA SER A 17 13.72 41.60 -13.51
C SER A 17 13.54 41.06 -12.09
N LEU A 18 13.38 41.94 -11.10
CA LEU A 18 13.15 41.55 -9.71
C LEU A 18 11.77 40.88 -9.56
N LEU A 19 10.75 41.41 -10.26
CA LEU A 19 9.40 40.84 -10.30
C LEU A 19 9.38 39.47 -11.01
N PHE A 20 10.11 39.33 -12.12
CA PHE A 20 10.21 38.08 -12.86
C PHE A 20 10.92 36.97 -12.05
N MET A 21 11.94 37.34 -11.29
CA MET A 21 12.65 36.41 -10.38
C MET A 21 11.79 36.00 -9.18
N LEU A 22 10.90 36.88 -8.70
CA LEU A 22 9.95 36.58 -7.62
C LEU A 22 8.84 35.61 -8.05
N LEU A 23 8.51 35.57 -9.35
CA LEU A 23 7.50 34.68 -9.94
C LEU A 23 8.03 33.27 -10.23
N MET A 24 9.35 33.07 -10.27
CA MET A 24 9.98 31.76 -10.43
C MET A 24 10.30 31.13 -9.07
N GLN A 25 9.29 30.91 -8.23
CA GLN A 25 9.50 30.06 -7.06
C GLN A 25 9.51 28.59 -7.49
N PRO A 26 10.49 27.78 -7.03
CA PRO A 26 10.46 26.34 -7.26
C PRO A 26 9.20 25.75 -6.63
N GLY A 27 8.45 24.99 -7.43
CA GLY A 27 7.19 24.36 -7.03
C GLY A 27 7.34 23.59 -5.73
N THR A 28 6.31 23.69 -4.89
CA THR A 28 6.17 22.99 -3.62
C THR A 28 6.50 21.52 -3.74
N ARG A 29 7.24 20.99 -2.76
CA ARG A 29 7.49 19.54 -2.62
C ARG A 29 6.14 18.84 -2.52
N LEU A 30 5.82 18.06 -3.53
CA LEU A 30 4.65 17.20 -3.57
C LEU A 30 4.87 16.11 -2.52
N VAL A 31 4.08 16.16 -1.45
CA VAL A 31 4.02 15.06 -0.49
C VAL A 31 3.20 14.00 -1.18
N ALA A 32 3.84 12.91 -1.62
CA ALA A 32 3.11 11.75 -2.12
C ALA A 32 2.30 11.10 -0.98
N GLN A 33 1.12 10.58 -1.30
CA GLN A 33 0.30 9.87 -0.33
C GLN A 33 0.96 8.52 -0.03
N VAL A 34 1.50 8.40 1.17
CA VAL A 34 2.17 7.18 1.61
C VAL A 34 1.13 6.32 2.34
N VAL A 35 0.93 5.10 1.85
CA VAL A 35 0.22 4.07 2.62
C VAL A 35 1.03 3.82 3.87
N ARG A 36 0.40 4.03 5.03
CA ARG A 36 1.04 3.81 6.32
C ARG A 36 0.36 2.64 7.00
N ALA A 37 1.00 1.49 6.88
CA ALA A 37 0.46 0.25 7.41
C ALA A 37 0.89 0.01 8.87
N ASP A 38 -0.06 -0.41 9.69
CA ASP A 38 0.16 -1.02 11.00
C ASP A 38 -0.36 -2.46 10.95
N VAL A 39 0.56 -3.43 10.90
CA VAL A 39 0.23 -4.86 10.89
C VAL A 39 0.39 -5.45 12.27
N GLN A 40 -0.66 -6.12 12.75
CA GLN A 40 -0.70 -6.83 14.02
C GLN A 40 -1.00 -8.31 13.77
N VAL A 41 -0.10 -9.20 14.21
CA VAL A 41 -0.23 -10.64 14.00
C VAL A 41 -0.38 -11.36 15.33
N GLN A 42 -1.47 -12.11 15.46
CA GLN A 42 -1.76 -12.93 16.63
C GLN A 42 -1.41 -14.40 16.33
N LEU A 43 -0.39 -14.88 17.05
CA LEU A 43 0.16 -16.24 16.89
C LEU A 43 -0.25 -17.19 18.01
N ASP A 44 -1.09 -16.75 18.96
CA ASP A 44 -1.40 -17.49 20.19
C ASP A 44 -2.07 -18.85 19.95
N ALA A 45 -2.76 -19.02 18.83
CA ALA A 45 -3.40 -20.26 18.44
C ALA A 45 -2.45 -21.28 17.76
N LEU A 46 -1.17 -20.92 17.58
CA LEU A 46 -0.18 -21.77 16.92
C LEU A 46 0.64 -22.58 17.93
N PRO A 47 1.09 -23.80 17.56
CA PRO A 47 2.09 -24.55 18.33
C PRO A 47 3.41 -23.79 18.49
N ASP A 48 4.15 -24.04 19.57
CA ASP A 48 5.41 -23.35 19.92
C ASP A 48 6.43 -23.34 18.76
N GLU A 49 6.60 -24.49 18.09
CA GLU A 49 7.49 -24.62 16.93
C GLU A 49 7.13 -23.63 15.81
N LYS A 50 5.84 -23.47 15.50
CA LYS A 50 5.37 -22.54 14.47
C LYS A 50 5.52 -21.08 14.91
N ARG A 51 5.26 -20.78 16.19
CA ARG A 51 5.47 -19.44 16.75
C ARG A 51 6.93 -19.01 16.64
N GLU A 52 7.88 -19.92 16.92
CA GLU A 52 9.31 -19.65 16.77
C GLU A 52 9.69 -19.37 15.30
N LYS A 53 9.08 -20.07 14.34
CA LYS A 53 9.27 -19.82 12.91
C LYS A 53 8.76 -18.44 12.48
N LEU A 54 7.68 -17.97 13.10
CA LEU A 54 6.97 -16.72 12.77
C LEU A 54 7.32 -15.53 13.67
N GLN A 55 8.31 -15.65 14.57
CA GLN A 55 8.61 -14.62 15.58
C GLN A 55 8.86 -13.21 15.02
N ASN A 56 9.38 -13.10 13.79
CA ASN A 56 9.65 -11.82 13.12
C ASN A 56 8.61 -11.46 12.06
N PHE A 57 7.58 -12.31 11.86
CA PHE A 57 6.66 -12.21 10.74
C PHE A 57 5.90 -10.89 10.73
N GLN A 58 5.46 -10.41 11.91
CA GLN A 58 4.80 -9.10 12.01
C GLN A 58 5.69 -7.95 11.50
N GLN A 59 6.98 -7.95 11.85
CA GLN A 59 7.92 -6.92 11.38
C GLN A 59 8.12 -7.03 9.88
N ILE A 60 8.29 -8.25 9.37
CA ILE A 60 8.43 -8.51 7.92
C ILE A 60 7.23 -7.97 7.14
N LEU A 61 6.00 -8.16 7.64
CA LEU A 61 4.81 -7.63 6.98
C LEU A 61 4.73 -6.10 7.08
N ASN A 62 5.05 -5.51 8.24
CA ASN A 62 5.12 -4.04 8.35
C ASN A 62 6.13 -3.45 7.36
N ASP A 63 7.30 -4.08 7.21
CA ASP A 63 8.32 -3.65 6.25
C ASP A 63 7.85 -3.85 4.80
N TYR A 64 7.16 -4.96 4.50
CA TYR A 64 6.59 -5.22 3.18
C TYR A 64 5.66 -4.09 2.73
N PHE A 65 4.70 -3.71 3.56
CA PHE A 65 3.73 -2.67 3.22
C PHE A 65 4.36 -1.28 3.14
N ASN A 66 5.16 -0.91 4.15
CA ASN A 66 5.64 0.46 4.30
C ASN A 66 6.85 0.79 3.40
N ASN A 67 7.53 -0.21 2.84
CA ASN A 67 8.62 0.00 1.87
C ASN A 67 8.15 -0.05 0.41
N PHE A 68 6.91 -0.45 0.15
CA PHE A 68 6.35 -0.50 -1.20
C PHE A 68 5.57 0.77 -1.54
N GLN A 69 5.74 1.26 -2.76
CA GLN A 69 4.99 2.41 -3.27
C GLN A 69 3.69 1.94 -3.93
N TRP A 70 2.59 1.99 -3.17
CA TRP A 70 1.29 1.49 -3.60
C TRP A 70 0.56 2.40 -4.60
N THR A 71 0.79 3.71 -4.53
CA THR A 71 0.10 4.72 -5.33
C THR A 71 1.08 5.46 -6.23
N LYS A 72 0.64 5.76 -7.46
CA LYS A 72 1.44 6.53 -8.44
C LYS A 72 1.25 8.04 -8.29
N ASP A 73 0.08 8.45 -7.83
CA ASP A 73 -0.32 9.86 -7.81
C ASP A 73 0.18 10.55 -6.54
N GLU A 74 0.73 11.75 -6.72
CA GLU A 74 1.11 12.66 -5.64
C GLU A 74 -0.13 13.29 -5.03
N PHE A 75 -0.91 12.49 -4.32
CA PHE A 75 -2.00 12.99 -3.52
C PHE A 75 -1.47 13.51 -2.17
N VAL A 76 -2.07 14.58 -1.65
CA VAL A 76 -1.67 15.15 -0.36
C VAL A 76 -2.36 14.39 0.78
N GLY A 77 -1.59 13.69 1.64
CA GLY A 77 -2.13 13.01 2.83
C GLY A 77 -1.36 11.74 3.23
N GLU A 78 -1.81 11.07 4.29
CA GLU A 78 -1.42 9.69 4.63
C GLU A 78 -2.69 8.82 4.53
N LEU A 79 -2.56 7.61 3.95
CA LEU A 79 -3.61 6.61 3.99
C LEU A 79 -3.27 5.59 5.10
N PRO A 80 -3.88 5.70 6.29
CA PRO A 80 -3.67 4.70 7.33
C PRO A 80 -4.25 3.36 6.88
N LEU A 81 -3.52 2.28 7.09
CA LEU A 81 -3.95 0.92 6.79
C LEU A 81 -3.68 0.04 8.00
N THR A 82 -4.72 -0.36 8.72
CA THR A 82 -4.59 -1.28 9.86
C THR A 82 -4.95 -2.69 9.43
N ILE A 83 -4.05 -3.63 9.67
CA ILE A 83 -4.21 -5.04 9.29
C ILE A 83 -4.05 -5.90 10.53
N GLN A 84 -5.10 -6.62 10.89
CA GLN A 84 -5.08 -7.58 12.00
C GLN A 84 -5.19 -8.98 11.42
N ILE A 85 -4.25 -9.85 11.81
CA ILE A 85 -4.17 -11.22 11.31
C ILE A 85 -4.16 -12.16 12.51
N LEU A 86 -5.17 -13.03 12.61
CA LEU A 86 -5.16 -14.19 13.49
C LEU A 86 -4.80 -15.43 12.68
N MET A 87 -3.82 -16.19 13.14
CA MET A 87 -3.31 -17.37 12.43
C MET A 87 -3.69 -18.67 13.12
N GLN A 88 -4.04 -19.68 12.32
CA GLN A 88 -4.27 -21.06 12.76
C GLN A 88 -3.42 -22.02 11.92
N ASP A 89 -2.81 -23.01 12.56
CA ASP A 89 -2.01 -24.01 11.88
C ASP A 89 -2.91 -25.00 11.14
N ILE A 90 -2.66 -25.16 9.84
CA ILE A 90 -3.28 -26.18 8.99
C ILE A 90 -2.21 -26.90 8.15
N SER A 91 -0.98 -26.93 8.66
CA SER A 91 0.17 -27.52 7.98
C SER A 91 -0.06 -28.98 7.58
N VAL A 92 0.54 -29.36 6.47
CA VAL A 92 0.61 -30.75 6.00
C VAL A 92 2.04 -31.25 6.16
N SER A 93 2.28 -32.56 6.02
CA SER A 93 3.57 -33.19 6.36
C SER A 93 4.81 -32.63 5.66
N TYR A 94 4.65 -31.88 4.57
CA TYR A 94 5.74 -31.33 3.76
C TYR A 94 5.70 -29.80 3.61
N GLU A 95 4.71 -29.12 4.19
CA GLU A 95 4.50 -27.68 3.96
C GLU A 95 3.80 -27.00 5.13
N ASP A 96 4.36 -25.86 5.54
CA ASP A 96 3.80 -25.01 6.58
C ASP A 96 2.67 -24.16 5.99
N ARG A 97 1.44 -24.43 6.42
CA ARG A 97 0.22 -23.76 5.94
C ARG A 97 -0.55 -23.15 7.08
N TYR A 98 -1.16 -22.01 6.81
CA TYR A 98 -1.89 -21.24 7.80
C TYR A 98 -3.25 -20.81 7.27
N LYS A 99 -4.27 -20.97 8.11
CA LYS A 99 -5.58 -20.35 7.90
C LYS A 99 -5.58 -19.01 8.61
N LEU A 100 -6.09 -17.98 7.94
CA LEU A 100 -6.10 -16.62 8.44
C LEU A 100 -7.52 -16.13 8.69
N GLN A 101 -7.70 -15.42 9.79
CA GLN A 101 -8.74 -14.43 9.91
C GLN A 101 -8.09 -13.05 9.80
N ILE A 102 -8.44 -12.32 8.75
CA ILE A 102 -7.89 -11.01 8.42
C ILE A 102 -8.95 -9.94 8.59
N ILE A 103 -8.56 -8.82 9.19
CA ILE A 103 -9.34 -7.58 9.22
C ILE A 103 -8.45 -6.48 8.65
N VAL A 104 -8.93 -5.78 7.63
CA VAL A 104 -8.21 -4.66 6.99
C VAL A 104 -9.09 -3.42 7.06
N SER A 105 -8.56 -2.29 7.53
CA SER A 105 -9.32 -1.06 7.67
C SER A 105 -8.48 0.19 7.38
N ASN A 106 -9.14 1.25 6.92
CA ASN A 106 -8.57 2.58 6.83
C ASN A 106 -8.73 3.40 8.13
N ASN A 107 -9.15 2.79 9.24
CA ASN A 107 -9.43 3.44 10.53
C ASN A 107 -10.51 4.54 10.48
N SER A 108 -11.32 4.62 9.43
CA SER A 108 -12.50 5.50 9.39
C SER A 108 -13.77 4.73 9.08
N ASP A 109 -13.99 4.42 7.81
CA ASP A 109 -15.28 4.01 7.24
C ASP A 109 -15.16 2.74 6.39
N VAL A 110 -13.94 2.36 6.01
CA VAL A 110 -13.66 1.15 5.25
C VAL A 110 -13.14 0.08 6.19
N GLN A 111 -13.80 -1.07 6.17
CA GLN A 111 -13.33 -2.27 6.87
C GLN A 111 -13.74 -3.53 6.11
N TYR A 112 -12.75 -4.37 5.81
CA TYR A 112 -12.92 -5.69 5.24
C TYR A 112 -12.58 -6.75 6.27
N THR A 113 -13.28 -7.88 6.21
CA THR A 113 -13.01 -9.03 7.08
C THR A 113 -13.22 -10.31 6.31
N ASP A 114 -12.22 -11.19 6.33
CA ASP A 114 -12.36 -12.55 5.82
C ASP A 114 -11.75 -13.55 6.82
N LYS A 115 -12.32 -14.77 6.86
CA LYS A 115 -11.99 -15.84 7.82
C LYS A 115 -11.58 -17.15 7.15
N ARG A 116 -11.48 -17.14 5.83
CA ARG A 116 -11.29 -18.31 4.97
C ARG A 116 -9.97 -18.24 4.20
N CYS A 117 -9.31 -17.09 4.21
CA CYS A 117 -7.98 -16.90 3.64
C CYS A 117 -7.00 -17.97 4.12
N ARG A 118 -6.16 -18.44 3.20
CA ARG A 118 -5.12 -19.43 3.46
C ARG A 118 -3.82 -18.96 2.82
N MET A 119 -2.72 -19.29 3.46
CA MET A 119 -1.38 -19.02 2.92
C MET A 119 -0.42 -20.15 3.29
N GLU A 120 0.65 -20.26 2.52
CA GLU A 120 1.88 -20.93 2.92
C GLU A 120 2.92 -19.88 3.27
N TYR A 121 3.80 -20.19 4.22
CA TYR A 121 4.91 -19.32 4.56
C TYR A 121 6.07 -20.12 5.14
N GLN A 122 7.26 -19.91 4.61
CA GLN A 122 8.47 -20.55 5.11
C GLN A 122 9.34 -19.58 5.92
N LYS A 123 9.94 -20.06 7.01
CA LYS A 123 10.83 -19.24 7.84
C LYS A 123 11.98 -18.67 6.99
N GLY A 124 12.14 -17.35 7.04
CA GLY A 124 13.21 -16.64 6.33
C GLY A 124 12.84 -16.24 4.90
N GLU A 125 11.63 -16.59 4.45
CA GLU A 125 11.06 -16.07 3.22
C GLU A 125 10.84 -14.56 3.35
N ILE A 126 11.26 -13.84 2.30
CA ILE A 126 11.12 -12.39 2.19
C ILE A 126 9.99 -12.12 1.22
N PRO A 127 8.83 -11.61 1.68
CA PRO A 127 7.72 -11.25 0.80
C PRO A 127 8.17 -10.20 -0.22
N MET A 128 7.93 -10.47 -1.50
CA MET A 128 8.28 -9.57 -2.59
C MET A 128 7.03 -9.25 -3.41
N HIS A 129 6.79 -7.96 -3.60
CA HIS A 129 5.66 -7.50 -4.40
C HIS A 129 5.89 -7.84 -5.88
N ASN A 130 4.94 -8.53 -6.52
CA ASN A 130 5.00 -8.85 -7.94
C ASN A 130 3.60 -9.04 -8.54
N GLU A 131 3.10 -8.01 -9.23
CA GLU A 131 1.78 -8.02 -9.87
C GLU A 131 1.62 -9.12 -10.97
N ASN A 132 2.73 -9.67 -11.48
CA ASN A 132 2.71 -10.65 -12.57
C ASN A 132 2.76 -12.10 -12.09
N THR A 133 3.01 -12.34 -10.81
CA THR A 133 3.20 -13.69 -10.28
C THR A 133 2.39 -13.84 -9.01
N TRP A 134 1.46 -14.79 -9.04
CA TRP A 134 0.65 -15.12 -7.89
C TRP A 134 1.50 -15.78 -6.79
N ASP A 135 1.26 -15.36 -5.56
CA ASP A 135 1.86 -15.87 -4.33
C ASP A 135 0.81 -15.83 -3.21
N SER A 136 0.73 -16.88 -2.40
CA SER A 136 -0.39 -17.03 -1.45
C SER A 136 -0.44 -15.93 -0.37
N LEU A 137 0.71 -15.38 0.02
CA LEU A 137 0.82 -14.34 1.05
C LEU A 137 0.71 -12.95 0.42
N THR A 138 1.61 -12.60 -0.49
CA THR A 138 1.69 -11.24 -1.02
C THR A 138 0.48 -10.90 -1.86
N SER A 139 -0.03 -11.84 -2.66
CA SER A 139 -1.24 -11.58 -3.46
C SER A 139 -2.45 -11.29 -2.56
N LEU A 140 -2.56 -11.97 -1.40
CA LEU A 140 -3.67 -11.75 -0.46
C LEU A 140 -3.61 -10.37 0.16
N LEU A 141 -2.43 -9.98 0.61
CA LEU A 141 -2.15 -8.68 1.18
C LEU A 141 -2.36 -7.55 0.16
N ASP A 142 -1.87 -7.75 -1.06
CA ASP A 142 -2.00 -6.80 -2.17
C ASP A 142 -3.46 -6.60 -2.55
N PHE A 143 -4.25 -7.67 -2.63
CA PHE A 143 -5.67 -7.59 -2.97
C PHE A 143 -6.44 -6.70 -2.01
N PHE A 144 -6.40 -6.98 -0.70
CA PHE A 144 -7.11 -6.15 0.28
C PHE A 144 -6.62 -4.70 0.28
N THR A 145 -5.32 -4.50 0.09
CA THR A 145 -4.74 -3.17 0.04
C THR A 145 -5.23 -2.38 -1.16
N TYR A 146 -5.26 -3.00 -2.36
CA TYR A 146 -5.78 -2.36 -3.56
C TYR A 146 -7.29 -2.09 -3.50
N ILE A 147 -8.07 -2.94 -2.83
CA ILE A 147 -9.49 -2.65 -2.56
C ILE A 147 -9.63 -1.40 -1.70
N VAL A 148 -8.92 -1.31 -0.56
CA VAL A 148 -8.99 -0.15 0.34
C VAL A 148 -8.51 1.13 -0.35
N ILE A 149 -7.41 1.06 -1.10
CA ILE A 149 -6.91 2.21 -1.86
C ILE A 149 -7.94 2.63 -2.91
N GLY A 150 -8.52 1.69 -3.65
CA GLY A 150 -9.54 2.00 -4.65
C GLY A 150 -10.72 2.78 -4.07
N GLU A 151 -11.24 2.33 -2.92
CA GLU A 151 -12.35 3.00 -2.25
C GLU A 151 -11.96 4.37 -1.72
N GLU A 152 -10.77 4.51 -1.16
CA GLU A 152 -10.29 5.80 -0.69
C GLU A 152 -10.13 6.79 -1.85
N MET A 153 -9.59 6.35 -2.98
CA MET A 153 -9.37 7.20 -4.16
C MET A 153 -10.69 7.68 -4.77
N ASP A 154 -11.72 6.84 -4.83
CA ASP A 154 -13.05 7.23 -5.34
C ASP A 154 -13.75 8.29 -4.48
N LYS A 155 -13.32 8.51 -3.22
CA LYS A 155 -13.79 9.65 -2.41
C LYS A 155 -13.27 10.99 -2.90
N PHE A 156 -12.11 11.01 -3.54
CA PHE A 156 -11.49 12.25 -4.02
C PHE A 156 -11.89 12.63 -5.44
N GLY A 157 -12.49 11.71 -6.19
CA GLY A 157 -12.95 11.98 -7.54
C GLY A 157 -13.59 10.77 -8.19
N HIS A 158 -14.41 11.02 -9.19
CA HIS A 158 -15.10 9.95 -9.90
C HIS A 158 -14.09 9.03 -10.61
N LEU A 159 -14.15 7.73 -10.31
CA LEU A 159 -13.37 6.65 -10.93
C LEU A 159 -11.86 6.69 -10.69
N LEU A 160 -11.36 7.48 -9.74
CA LEU A 160 -9.94 7.49 -9.39
C LEU A 160 -9.47 6.18 -8.75
N GLY A 161 -10.38 5.39 -8.17
CA GLY A 161 -10.13 4.05 -7.63
C GLY A 161 -10.00 2.95 -8.69
N THR A 162 -10.50 3.19 -9.91
CA THR A 162 -10.57 2.19 -10.98
C THR A 162 -9.25 1.43 -11.21
N PRO A 163 -8.08 2.11 -11.32
CA PRO A 163 -6.82 1.41 -11.55
C PRO A 163 -6.45 0.42 -10.44
N TYR A 164 -6.85 0.70 -9.19
CA TYR A 164 -6.57 -0.16 -8.04
C TYR A 164 -7.54 -1.34 -7.99
N PHE A 165 -8.82 -1.11 -8.27
CA PHE A 165 -9.78 -2.21 -8.41
C PHE A 165 -9.44 -3.16 -9.55
N GLU A 166 -8.92 -2.65 -10.67
CA GLU A 166 -8.44 -3.48 -11.78
C GLU A 166 -7.27 -4.38 -11.36
N ARG A 167 -6.32 -3.85 -10.56
CA ARG A 167 -5.21 -4.63 -9.99
C ARG A 167 -5.71 -5.71 -9.04
N ALA A 168 -6.61 -5.38 -8.12
CA ALA A 168 -7.23 -6.33 -7.21
C ALA A 168 -7.96 -7.45 -7.99
N LYS A 169 -8.68 -7.08 -9.05
CA LYS A 169 -9.37 -8.05 -9.92
C LYS A 169 -8.38 -9.00 -10.61
N VAL A 170 -7.26 -8.49 -11.13
CA VAL A 170 -6.22 -9.33 -11.74
C VAL A 170 -5.70 -10.35 -10.74
N ILE A 171 -5.43 -9.94 -9.50
CA ILE A 171 -5.00 -10.85 -8.44
C ILE A 171 -6.07 -11.92 -8.14
N ALA A 172 -7.33 -11.52 -7.99
CA ALA A 172 -8.43 -12.45 -7.74
C ALA A 172 -8.60 -13.46 -8.89
N ASP A 173 -8.47 -13.01 -10.15
CA ASP A 173 -8.50 -13.89 -11.31
C ASP A 173 -7.30 -14.84 -11.33
N GLN A 174 -6.08 -14.34 -11.03
CA GLN A 174 -4.89 -15.19 -10.88
C GLN A 174 -5.08 -16.25 -9.79
N ALA A 175 -5.67 -15.90 -8.63
CA ALA A 175 -5.95 -16.85 -7.56
C ALA A 175 -6.93 -17.96 -7.99
N ARG A 176 -7.98 -17.60 -8.75
CA ARG A 176 -8.99 -18.54 -9.27
C ARG A 176 -8.41 -19.55 -10.26
N PHE A 177 -7.49 -19.13 -11.12
CA PHE A 177 -6.85 -20.00 -12.11
C PHE A 177 -5.56 -20.66 -11.59
N GLY A 178 -5.00 -20.13 -10.50
CA GLY A 178 -3.62 -20.33 -10.08
C GLY A 178 -3.36 -21.66 -9.40
N LEU A 179 -4.14 -22.06 -8.39
CA LEU A 179 -3.99 -23.33 -7.66
C LEU A 179 -5.18 -23.44 -6.70
N GLY A 180 -6.09 -24.39 -6.92
CA GLY A 180 -7.39 -24.52 -6.23
C GLY A 180 -7.41 -24.60 -4.69
N GLN A 181 -6.25 -24.52 -4.03
CA GLN A 181 -6.06 -24.70 -2.60
C GLN A 181 -6.11 -23.39 -1.79
N PHE A 182 -6.03 -22.22 -2.46
CA PHE A 182 -6.01 -20.89 -1.83
C PHE A 182 -7.09 -19.92 -2.36
N ILE A 183 -8.13 -20.47 -3.00
CA ILE A 183 -9.22 -19.72 -3.68
C ILE A 183 -10.19 -19.04 -2.69
N GLU A 184 -10.16 -19.37 -1.41
CA GLU A 184 -11.13 -18.84 -0.45
C GLU A 184 -10.69 -17.47 0.10
N GLY A 185 -11.62 -16.52 0.14
CA GLY A 185 -11.44 -15.22 0.78
C GLY A 185 -11.32 -14.00 -0.14
N TRP A 186 -11.76 -14.14 -1.40
CA TRP A 186 -11.60 -13.14 -2.48
C TRP A 186 -12.93 -12.84 -3.20
N ASP A 187 -14.03 -13.36 -2.66
CA ASP A 187 -15.42 -13.29 -3.16
C ASP A 187 -16.30 -12.39 -2.30
#